data_AF-A0A957ZQC4-F1
#
_entry.id   AF-A0A957ZQC4-F1
#
_cell.length_a   1.000
_cell.length_b   1.000
_cell.length_c   1.000
_cell.angle_alpha   90.00
_cell.angle_beta   90.00
_cell.angle_gamma   90.00
#
_symmetry.space_group_name_H-M   'P 1'
#
loop_
_entity.id
_entity.type
_entity.pdbx_description
1 polymer ?
#
loop_
_entity_poly.entity_id
_entity_poly.type
_entity_poly.pdbx_seq_one_letter_code
_entity_poly.pdbx_strand_id
1 'polypeptide(L)'
;HPNFIPGDAYHNLVAGFQSYFYLTTVIYFIAVIALGLHLYHGTWSMFQTLGLNNRTYTQSIRLIATGLAIVVPVGFAVVPIAVILGIVS
;
A
#
# COMPACT_ATOMS: atom_id res chain seq x y z
N HIS A 1 7.36 20.05 3.63
CA HIS A 1 6.52 20.38 2.45
C HIS A 1 6.25 21.87 2.45
N PRO A 2 6.76 22.65 1.48
CA PRO A 2 6.62 24.11 1.46
C PRO A 2 5.17 24.58 1.33
N ASN A 3 4.27 23.73 0.83
CA ASN A 3 2.85 24.03 0.62
C ASN A 3 1.93 23.45 1.70
N PHE A 4 2.45 23.06 2.86
CA PHE A 4 1.64 22.44 3.91
C PHE A 4 0.69 23.43 4.58
N ILE A 5 -0.58 23.06 4.74
CA ILE A 5 -1.62 23.85 5.44
C ILE A 5 -2.17 23.05 6.62
N PRO A 6 -1.99 23.49 7.89
CA PRO A 6 -2.53 22.79 9.05
C PRO A 6 -4.05 22.61 8.96
N GLY A 7 -4.54 21.38 9.18
CA GLY A 7 -5.96 21.06 9.16
C GLY A 7 -6.55 20.76 7.78
N ASP A 8 -5.83 21.02 6.68
CA ASP A 8 -6.32 20.75 5.32
C ASP A 8 -5.76 19.42 4.78
N ALA A 9 -6.43 18.32 5.10
CA ALA A 9 -5.96 16.99 4.73
C ALA A 9 -5.95 16.75 3.21
N TYR A 10 -6.95 17.28 2.48
CA TYR A 10 -7.07 17.09 1.04
C TYR A 10 -5.96 17.83 0.30
N HIS A 11 -5.77 19.13 0.58
CA HIS A 11 -4.71 19.93 -0.01
C HIS A 11 -3.33 19.33 0.24
N ASN A 12 -3.05 18.92 1.49
CA ASN A 12 -1.76 18.36 1.85
C ASN A 12 -1.47 17.02 1.16
N LEU A 13 -2.50 16.20 0.95
CA LEU A 13 -2.40 14.94 0.21
C LEU A 13 -2.04 15.19 -1.25
N VAL A 14 -2.78 16.07 -1.93
CA VAL A 14 -2.51 16.42 -3.32
C VAL A 14 -1.13 17.07 -3.47
N ALA A 15 -0.84 18.08 -2.64
CA ALA A 15 0.45 18.77 -2.65
C ALA A 15 1.64 17.84 -2.37
N GLY A 16 1.43 16.75 -1.62
CA GLY A 16 2.44 15.74 -1.35
C GLY A 16 2.82 14.87 -2.55
N PHE A 17 1.89 14.66 -3.49
CA PHE A 17 2.05 13.77 -4.65
C PHE A 17 2.12 14.49 -6.01
N GLN A 18 1.98 15.81 -6.04
CA GLN A 18 2.16 16.62 -7.25
C GLN A 18 3.55 16.44 -7.88
N SER A 19 3.64 16.64 -9.19
CA SER A 19 4.85 16.36 -10.00
C SER A 19 6.12 17.06 -9.52
N TYR A 20 6.02 18.18 -8.82
CA TYR A 20 7.17 18.88 -8.23
C TYR A 20 7.86 18.05 -7.12
N PHE A 21 7.15 17.08 -6.52
CA PHE A 21 7.64 16.18 -5.47
C PHE A 21 7.73 14.73 -5.94
N TYR A 22 8.16 14.49 -7.19
CA TYR A 22 8.30 13.16 -7.78
C TYR A 22 9.03 12.14 -6.87
N LEU A 23 10.07 12.59 -6.13
CA LEU A 23 10.82 11.72 -5.22
C LEU A 23 9.94 11.14 -4.09
N THR A 24 9.01 11.92 -3.55
CA THR A 24 8.06 11.47 -2.53
C THR A 24 7.21 10.32 -3.07
N THR A 25 6.70 10.47 -4.30
CA THR A 25 5.89 9.44 -4.96
C THR A 25 6.68 8.15 -5.21
N VAL A 26 7.94 8.25 -5.65
CA VAL A 26 8.80 7.07 -5.85
C VAL A 26 9.06 6.33 -4.55
N ILE A 27 9.45 7.05 -3.49
CA ILE A 27 9.69 6.45 -2.16
C ILE A 27 8.40 5.81 -1.64
N TYR A 28 7.26 6.47 -1.84
CA TYR A 28 5.95 5.94 -1.47
C TYR A 28 5.64 4.62 -2.18
N PHE A 29 5.85 4.53 -3.49
CA PHE A 29 5.65 3.26 -4.22
C PHE A 29 6.56 2.15 -3.73
N ILE A 30 7.84 2.45 -3.46
CA ILE A 30 8.76 1.46 -2.87
C ILE A 30 8.23 0.98 -1.51
N ALA A 31 7.75 1.90 -0.66
CA ALA A 31 7.18 1.57 0.63
C ALA A 31 5.90 0.71 0.50
N VAL A 32 5.05 1.00 -0.48
CA VAL A 32 3.83 0.24 -0.76
C VAL A 32 4.13 -1.15 -1.30
N ILE A 33 5.18 -1.32 -2.11
CA ILE A 33 5.66 -2.64 -2.55
C ILE A 33 6.20 -3.43 -1.35
N ALA A 34 7.01 -2.79 -0.50
CA ALA A 34 7.53 -3.41 0.72
C ALA A 34 6.39 -3.81 1.67
N LEU A 35 5.33 -3.00 1.79
CA LEU A 35 4.11 -3.34 2.51
C LEU A 35 3.43 -4.58 1.92
N GLY A 36 3.30 -4.68 0.60
CA GLY A 36 2.75 -5.87 -0.06
C GLY A 36 3.51 -7.15 0.29
N LEU A 37 4.85 -7.10 0.18
CA LEU A 37 5.70 -8.21 0.60
C LEU A 37 5.52 -8.54 2.08
N HIS A 38 5.53 -7.53 2.95
CA HIS A 38 5.32 -7.70 4.39
C HIS A 38 3.98 -8.37 4.71
N LEU A 39 2.89 -7.94 4.05
CA LEU A 39 1.57 -8.55 4.23
C LEU A 39 1.56 -10.01 3.78
N TYR A 40 2.16 -10.32 2.63
CA TYR A 40 2.26 -11.70 2.17
C TYR A 40 3.01 -12.59 3.18
N HIS A 41 4.22 -12.19 3.56
CA HIS A 41 5.08 -12.94 4.48
C HIS A 41 4.50 -13.02 5.89
N GLY A 42 4.01 -11.90 6.42
CA GLY A 42 3.44 -11.80 7.77
C GLY A 42 2.16 -12.59 7.93
N THR A 43 1.25 -12.50 6.94
CA THR A 43 0.01 -13.29 6.94
C THR A 43 0.32 -14.77 6.96
N TRP A 44 1.18 -15.25 6.06
CA TRP A 44 1.62 -16.65 6.05
C TRP A 44 2.23 -17.09 7.38
N SER A 45 3.18 -16.31 7.92
CA SER A 45 3.86 -16.64 9.18
C SER A 45 2.91 -16.68 10.37
N MET A 46 1.96 -15.75 10.46
CA MET A 46 0.98 -15.70 11.55
C MET A 46 0.15 -16.98 11.61
N PHE A 47 -0.38 -17.43 10.47
CA PHE A 47 -1.16 -18.67 10.43
C PHE A 47 -0.32 -19.91 10.73
N GLN A 48 0.97 -19.89 10.41
CA GLN A 48 1.89 -20.96 10.80
C GLN A 48 2.13 -21.00 12.32
N THR A 49 2.31 -19.85 12.97
CA THR A 49 2.44 -19.75 14.44
C THR A 49 1.19 -20.19 15.18
N LEU A 50 0.00 -19.93 14.62
CA LEU A 50 -1.28 -20.37 15.19
C LEU A 50 -1.56 -21.87 15.00
N GLY A 51 -0.65 -22.63 14.38
CA GLY A 51 -0.81 -24.07 14.16
C GLY A 51 -1.74 -24.44 13.01
N LEU A 52 -2.16 -23.48 12.18
CA LEU A 52 -3.06 -23.68 11.04
C LEU A 52 -2.32 -24.18 9.77
N ASN A 53 -1.13 -24.76 9.94
CA ASN A 53 -0.28 -25.26 8.87
C ASN A 53 -0.60 -26.72 8.51
N ASN A 54 -1.81 -26.99 8.03
CA ASN A 54 -2.17 -28.29 7.46
C ASN A 54 -2.54 -28.16 5.98
N ARG A 55 -2.40 -29.26 5.23
CA ARG A 55 -2.59 -29.29 3.76
C ARG A 55 -3.95 -28.75 3.30
N THR A 56 -4.97 -28.84 4.15
CA THR A 56 -6.34 -28.35 3.89
C THR A 56 -6.41 -26.82 3.94
N TYR A 57 -5.79 -26.18 4.94
CA TYR A 57 -5.84 -24.72 5.09
C TYR A 57 -4.73 -23.98 4.34
N THR A 58 -3.60 -24.65 4.03
CA THR A 58 -2.46 -24.04 3.35
C THR A 58 -2.84 -23.32 2.05
N GLN A 59 -3.74 -23.90 1.23
CA GLN A 59 -4.16 -23.25 -0.01
C GLN A 59 -5.00 -21.99 0.24
N SER A 60 -5.97 -22.05 1.15
CA SER A 60 -6.80 -20.91 1.53
C SER A 60 -5.98 -19.78 2.15
N ILE A 61 -5.03 -20.10 3.03
CA ILE A 61 -4.12 -19.13 3.65
C ILE A 61 -3.26 -18.42 2.59
N ARG A 62 -2.74 -19.16 1.60
CA ARG A 62 -1.98 -18.54 0.50
C ARG A 62 -2.84 -17.60 -0.33
N LEU A 63 -4.07 -17.98 -0.65
CA LEU A 63 -5.00 -17.11 -1.38
C LEU A 63 -5.29 -15.83 -0.61
N ILE A 64 -5.52 -15.92 0.71
CA ILE A 64 -5.73 -14.76 1.57
C ILE A 64 -4.48 -13.89 1.62
N ALA A 65 -3.30 -14.48 1.85
CA ALA A 65 -2.04 -13.75 1.90
C ALA A 65 -1.73 -13.02 0.58
N THR A 66 -1.93 -13.70 -0.57
CA THR A 66 -1.77 -13.11 -1.89
C THR A 66 -2.81 -12.02 -2.15
N GLY A 67 -4.07 -12.25 -1.79
CA GLY A 67 -5.14 -11.26 -1.93
C GLY A 67 -4.83 -9.97 -1.18
N LEU A 68 -4.45 -10.08 0.11
CA LEU A 68 -4.06 -8.92 0.92
C LEU A 68 -2.83 -8.20 0.35
N ALA A 69 -1.82 -8.96 -0.10
CA ALA A 69 -0.59 -8.43 -0.67
C ALA A 69 -0.78 -7.72 -2.03
N ILE A 70 -1.92 -7.90 -2.70
CA ILE A 70 -2.25 -7.21 -3.95
C ILE A 70 -3.24 -6.09 -3.69
N VAL A 71 -4.39 -6.40 -3.08
CA VAL A 71 -5.50 -5.46 -2.92
C VAL A 71 -5.08 -4.24 -2.10
N VAL A 72 -4.35 -4.45 -1.01
CA VAL A 72 -3.95 -3.35 -0.13
C VAL A 72 -2.94 -2.43 -0.82
N PRO A 73 -1.80 -2.91 -1.38
CA PRO A 73 -0.88 -2.05 -2.10
C PRO A 73 -1.49 -1.36 -3.32
N VAL A 74 -2.31 -2.06 -4.10
CA VAL A 74 -3.00 -1.46 -5.26
C VAL A 74 -3.94 -0.34 -4.79
N GLY A 75 -4.73 -0.56 -3.73
CA GLY A 75 -5.60 0.48 -3.17
C GLY A 75 -4.84 1.73 -2.75
N PHE A 76 -3.70 1.58 -2.09
CA PHE A 76 -2.83 2.71 -1.73
C PHE A 76 -2.18 3.38 -2.94
N ALA A 77 -1.81 2.62 -3.97
CA ALA A 77 -1.21 3.13 -5.20
C ALA A 77 -2.19 3.98 -6.03
N VAL A 78 -3.51 3.73 -5.96
CA VAL A 78 -4.52 4.47 -6.74
C VAL A 78 -4.47 5.97 -6.45
N VAL A 79 -4.27 6.39 -5.21
CA VAL A 79 -4.29 7.80 -4.80
C VAL A 79 -3.19 8.65 -5.49
N PRO A 80 -1.90 8.33 -5.35
CA PRO A 80 -0.84 9.08 -6.03
C PRO A 80 -0.94 8.98 -7.55
N ILE A 81 -1.41 7.84 -8.09
CA ILE A 81 -1.66 7.71 -9.54
C ILE A 81 -2.73 8.71 -9.99
N ALA A 82 -3.83 8.83 -9.25
CA ALA A 82 -4.90 9.76 -9.58
C ALA A 82 -4.43 11.23 -9.54
N VAL A 83 -3.54 11.57 -8.60
CA VAL A 83 -2.93 12.91 -8.52
C VAL A 83 -1.99 13.17 -9.71
N ILE A 84 -1.14 12.21 -10.07
CA ILE A 84 -0.21 12.35 -11.21
C ILE A 84 -0.96 12.48 -12.53
N LEU A 85 -2.06 11.75 -12.70
CA LEU A 85 -2.90 11.81 -13.90
C LEU A 85 -3.79 13.07 -13.94
N GLY A 86 -3.80 13.89 -12.89
CA GLY A 86 -4.64 15.08 -12.81
C GLY A 86 -6.14 14.78 -12.62
N ILE A 87 -6.50 13.56 -12.23
CA ILE A 87 -7.88 13.19 -11.87
C ILE A 87 -8.26 13.83 -10.53
N VAL A 88 -7.26 13.98 -9.65
CA VAL A 88 -7.37 14.65 -8.35
C VAL A 88 -6.36 15.79 -8.31
N SER A 89 -6.79 17.01 -7.99
CA SER A 89 -5.97 18.22 -7.96
C SER A 89 -6.40 19.20 -6.86
#